data_AF-A0A099Z3Z2-F1
#
_entry.id   AF-A0A099Z3Z2-F1
#
_cell.length_a   1.000
_cell.length_b   1.000
_cell.length_c   1.000
_cell.angle_alpha   90.00
_cell.angle_beta   90.00
_cell.angle_gamma   90.00
#
_symmetry.space_group_name_H-M   'P 1'
#
loop_
_entity.id
_entity.type
_entity.pdbx_description
1 polymer ?
#
loop_
_entity_poly.entity_id
_entity_poly.type
_entity_poly.pdbx_seq_one_letter_code
_entity_poly.pdbx_strand_id
1 'polypeptide(L)'
;KYTKFSICYYWINSVGKKTFIDRKVLDIPIPPGEENKTTTRSYSHKTMPLESTSFTGTYYCEVIWDDTVKMGAGVFVLATDAVYIQTSYRWEILLTFTTIFAALSITGTGLLLWKRK
;
A
#
# COMPACT_ATOMS: atom_id res chain seq x y z
N LYS A 1 21.31 14.31 23.33
CA LYS A 1 19.82 14.39 23.25
C LYS A 1 19.25 13.43 22.22
N TYR A 2 19.73 13.43 20.97
CA TYR A 2 19.16 12.58 19.92
C TYR A 2 19.83 11.20 19.72
N THR A 3 20.81 10.87 20.56
CA THR A 3 21.58 9.61 20.50
C THR A 3 20.77 8.41 20.95
N LYS A 4 19.89 8.61 21.94
CA LYS A 4 18.98 7.59 22.47
C LYS A 4 17.57 7.86 22.01
N PHE A 5 16.95 6.86 21.40
CA PHE A 5 15.59 6.95 20.87
C PHE A 5 14.96 5.58 20.73
N SER A 6 13.64 5.55 20.53
CA SER A 6 12.94 4.33 20.14
C SER A 6 12.16 4.53 18.85
N ILE A 7 12.17 3.51 18.01
CA ILE A 7 11.35 3.42 16.81
C ILE A 7 10.20 2.46 17.12
N CYS A 8 8.97 2.95 16.99
CA CYS A 8 7.75 2.20 17.21
C CYS A 8 7.06 1.95 15.86
N TYR A 9 6.68 0.70 15.62
CA TYR A 9 5.92 0.27 14.46
C TYR A 9 4.53 -0.16 14.91
N TYR A 10 3.51 0.34 14.22
CA TYR A 10 2.13 -0.02 14.47
C TYR A 10 1.32 0.17 13.20
N TRP A 11 0.11 -0.37 13.17
CA TRP A 11 -0.83 -0.11 12.09
C TRP A 11 -2.20 0.23 12.64
N ILE A 12 -2.98 0.95 11.83
CA ILE A 12 -4.35 1.35 12.14
C ILE A 12 -5.25 0.74 11.08
N ASN A 13 -6.25 -0.02 11.51
CA ASN A 13 -7.20 -0.67 10.61
C ASN A 13 -8.33 0.27 10.16
N SER A 14 -9.21 -0.22 9.30
CA SER A 14 -10.35 0.56 8.77
C SER A 14 -11.34 1.06 9.83
N VAL A 15 -11.38 0.43 11.02
CA VAL A 15 -12.21 0.88 12.16
C VAL A 15 -11.43 1.76 13.15
N GLY A 16 -10.21 2.19 12.80
CA GLY A 16 -9.38 3.08 13.62
C GLY A 16 -8.66 2.38 14.79
N LYS A 17 -8.71 1.04 14.88
CA LYS A 17 -8.01 0.29 15.93
C LYS A 17 -6.50 0.29 15.64
N LYS A 18 -5.73 0.90 16.54
CA LYS A 18 -4.27 0.87 16.56
C LYS A 18 -3.79 -0.47 17.12
N THR A 19 -2.93 -1.16 16.37
CA THR A 19 -2.30 -2.42 16.78
C THR A 19 -0.78 -2.26 16.74
N PHE A 20 -0.14 -2.52 17.86
CA PHE A 20 1.31 -2.47 17.99
C PHE A 20 1.96 -3.65 17.27
N ILE A 21 3.06 -3.40 16.57
CA ILE A 21 3.83 -4.41 15.83
C ILE A 21 5.14 -4.70 16.57
N ASP A 22 5.98 -3.68 16.72
CA ASP A 22 7.32 -3.83 17.30
C ASP A 22 7.85 -2.49 17.81
N ARG A 23 8.83 -2.55 18.72
CA ARG A 23 9.56 -1.40 19.23
C ARG A 23 11.04 -1.71 19.32
N LYS A 24 11.84 -0.90 18.65
CA LYS A 24 13.30 -0.96 18.71
C LYS A 24 13.84 0.22 19.50
N VAL A 25 14.58 -0.05 20.57
CA VAL A 25 15.32 0.96 21.33
C VAL A 25 16.75 1.03 20.80
N LEU A 26 17.25 2.24 20.57
CA LEU A 26 18.56 2.51 20.00
C LEU A 26 19.29 3.51 20.87
N ASP A 27 20.58 3.29 21.03
CA ASP A 27 21.52 4.24 21.61
C ASP A 27 22.77 4.28 20.72
N ILE A 28 23.05 5.46 20.16
CA ILE A 28 24.06 5.64 19.12
C ILE A 28 25.11 6.62 19.65
N PRO A 29 26.34 6.16 19.90
CA PRO A 29 27.41 7.04 20.33
C PRO A 29 27.78 8.01 19.20
N ILE A 30 28.06 9.25 19.58
CA ILE A 30 28.62 10.26 18.68
C ILE A 30 30.14 10.08 18.69
N PRO A 31 30.79 9.87 17.54
CA PRO A 31 32.25 9.82 17.47
C PRO A 31 32.88 11.16 17.87
N PRO A 32 34.07 11.16 18.51
CA PRO A 32 34.76 12.40 18.85
C PRO A 32 34.99 13.28 17.62
N GLY A 33 34.64 14.57 17.69
CA GLY A 33 34.80 15.52 16.59
C GLY A 33 33.64 15.55 15.59
N GLU A 34 32.57 14.80 15.83
CA GLU A 34 31.35 14.82 15.02
C GLU A 34 30.12 15.41 15.74
N GLU A 35 30.31 16.02 16.91
CA GLU A 35 29.23 16.50 17.78
C GLU A 35 28.33 17.55 17.12
N ASN A 36 28.89 18.32 16.17
CA ASN A 36 28.19 19.38 15.46
C ASN A 36 27.77 18.99 14.02
N LYS A 37 27.92 17.72 13.65
CA LYS A 37 27.56 17.23 12.32
C LYS A 37 26.18 16.59 12.33
N THR A 38 25.41 16.83 11.27
CA THR A 38 24.16 16.11 11.03
C THR A 38 24.47 14.82 10.29
N THR A 39 23.89 13.71 10.75
CA THR A 39 23.99 12.41 10.08
C THR A 39 22.61 11.87 9.76
N THR A 40 22.48 11.19 8.62
CA THR A 40 21.26 10.46 8.24
C THR A 40 21.55 8.97 8.32
N ARG A 41 20.72 8.22 9.05
CA ARG A 41 20.80 6.75 9.12
C ARG A 41 19.47 6.13 8.75
N SER A 42 19.54 5.04 8.01
CA SER A 42 18.37 4.25 7.61
C SER A 42 18.19 3.07 8.55
N TYR A 43 16.97 2.90 9.04
CA TYR A 43 16.58 1.74 9.87
C TYR A 43 15.55 0.94 9.09
N SER A 44 15.92 -0.27 8.67
CA SER A 44 14.98 -1.22 8.10
C SER A 44 14.29 -2.01 9.21
N HIS A 45 13.01 -2.27 9.02
CA HIS A 45 12.23 -3.20 9.82
C HIS A 45 11.42 -4.06 8.85
N LYS A 46 11.51 -5.38 9.04
CA LYS A 46 10.72 -6.34 8.28
C LYS A 46 9.63 -6.85 9.20
N THR A 47 8.40 -6.44 8.94
CA THR A 47 7.24 -7.02 9.59
C THR A 47 6.90 -8.34 8.91
N MET A 48 6.89 -9.45 9.65
CA MET A 48 6.30 -10.69 9.15
C MET A 48 4.77 -10.54 9.19
N PRO A 49 4.04 -11.10 8.22
CA PRO A 49 2.60 -11.25 8.36
C PRO A 49 2.37 -12.13 9.60
N LEU A 50 1.75 -11.57 10.63
CA LEU A 50 1.12 -12.43 11.64
C LEU A 50 0.03 -13.21 10.89
N GLU A 51 -0.12 -14.49 11.18
CA GLU A 51 -1.11 -15.39 10.57
C GLU A 51 -2.53 -14.79 10.66
N SER A 52 -2.98 -14.06 9.64
CA SER A 52 -4.39 -13.76 9.33
C SER A 52 -4.54 -12.69 8.24
N THR A 53 -5.73 -12.63 7.65
CA THR A 53 -6.21 -11.64 6.66
C THR A 53 -6.53 -10.27 7.24
N SER A 54 -6.23 -10.08 8.53
CA SER A 54 -6.68 -8.92 9.31
C SER A 54 -5.83 -7.67 9.09
N PHE A 55 -4.75 -7.73 8.31
CA PHE A 55 -3.69 -6.71 8.26
C PHE A 55 -3.94 -5.57 7.27
N THR A 56 -5.16 -5.43 6.73
CA THR A 56 -5.50 -4.29 5.88
C THR A 56 -5.62 -3.01 6.70
N GLY A 57 -4.74 -2.05 6.43
CA GLY A 57 -4.75 -0.75 7.10
C GLY A 57 -3.51 0.08 6.78
N THR A 58 -3.34 1.18 7.52
CA THR A 58 -2.19 2.07 7.35
C THR A 58 -1.14 1.78 8.40
N TYR A 59 0.06 1.45 7.93
CA TYR A 59 1.22 1.17 8.75
C TYR A 59 2.00 2.45 8.99
N TYR A 60 2.40 2.66 10.24
CA TYR A 60 3.14 3.83 10.67
C TYR A 60 4.47 3.43 11.31
N CYS A 61 5.43 4.31 11.12
CA CYS A 61 6.70 4.33 11.83
C CYS A 61 6.77 5.65 12.60
N GLU A 62 7.01 5.56 13.90
CA GLU A 62 7.13 6.71 14.79
C GLU A 62 8.45 6.63 15.55
N VAL A 63 9.19 7.74 15.57
CA VAL A 63 10.44 7.87 16.31
C VAL A 63 10.21 8.75 17.53
N ILE A 64 10.59 8.22 18.69
CA ILE A 64 10.37 8.82 20.00
C ILE A 64 11.75 9.07 20.63
N TRP A 65 12.07 10.34 20.83
CA TRP A 65 13.13 10.83 21.73
C TRP A 65 12.50 11.28 23.05
N ASP A 66 13.31 11.75 24.01
CA ASP A 66 12.84 12.12 25.36
C ASP A 66 11.65 13.10 25.35
N ASP A 67 11.70 14.15 24.52
CA ASP A 67 10.69 15.21 24.47
C ASP A 67 10.09 15.42 23.07
N THR A 68 10.53 14.64 22.08
CA THR A 68 10.18 14.84 20.69
C THR A 68 9.67 13.55 20.08
N VAL A 69 8.52 13.63 19.41
CA VAL A 69 7.93 12.53 18.66
C VAL A 69 7.79 12.94 17.20
N LYS A 70 8.22 12.08 16.28
CA LYS A 70 8.06 12.27 14.83
C LYS A 70 7.43 11.03 14.21
N MET A 71 6.30 11.22 13.55
CA MET A 71 5.57 10.18 12.85
C MET A 71 5.80 10.30 11.34
N GLY A 72 6.02 9.18 10.66
CA GLY A 72 6.03 9.13 9.20
C GLY A 72 4.63 9.28 8.60
N ALA A 73 4.56 9.53 7.29
CA ALA A 73 3.29 9.68 6.56
C ALA A 73 2.41 8.41 6.59
N GLY A 74 3.04 7.26 6.82
CA GLY A 74 2.41 5.95 6.81
C GLY A 74 2.30 5.35 5.40
N VAL A 75 2.02 4.05 5.35
CA VAL A 75 1.86 3.28 4.10
C VAL A 75 0.60 2.44 4.23
N PHE A 76 -0.34 2.60 3.30
CA PHE A 76 -1.52 1.75 3.25
C PHE A 76 -1.17 0.40 2.64
N VAL A 77 -1.54 -0.68 3.34
CA VAL A 77 -1.37 -2.06 2.92
C VAL A 77 -2.75 -2.70 2.80
N LEU A 78 -3.03 -3.26 1.63
CA LEU A 78 -4.24 -4.04 1.37
C LEU A 78 -3.88 -5.53 1.40
N ALA A 79 -4.21 -6.20 2.49
CA ALA A 79 -4.06 -7.64 2.62
C ALA A 79 -5.26 -8.32 1.93
N THR A 80 -4.98 -9.19 0.96
CA THR A 80 -6.01 -9.94 0.21
C THR A 80 -5.62 -11.41 0.18
N ASP A 81 -6.60 -12.30 0.38
CA ASP A 81 -6.42 -13.73 0.13
C ASP A 81 -6.31 -14.06 -1.36
N ALA A 82 -6.87 -13.18 -2.20
CA ALA A 82 -6.83 -13.32 -3.64
C ALA A 82 -5.54 -12.71 -4.19
N VAL A 83 -4.84 -13.43 -5.07
CA VAL A 83 -3.77 -12.85 -5.88
C VAL A 83 -4.32 -11.62 -6.60
N TYR A 84 -3.67 -10.47 -6.42
CA TYR A 84 -4.03 -9.24 -7.11
C TYR A 84 -3.85 -9.44 -8.63
N ILE A 85 -4.97 -9.69 -9.33
CA ILE A 85 -5.01 -9.65 -10.79
C ILE A 85 -5.31 -8.21 -11.17
N GLN A 86 -4.32 -7.50 -11.69
CA GLN A 86 -4.54 -6.17 -12.24
C GLN A 86 -5.55 -6.28 -13.38
N THR A 87 -6.76 -5.75 -13.18
CA THR A 87 -7.88 -5.90 -14.12
C THR A 87 -7.74 -4.95 -15.32
N SER A 88 -6.68 -5.09 -16.11
CA SER A 88 -6.58 -4.46 -17.45
C SER A 88 -7.61 -5.08 -18.42
N TYR A 89 -7.97 -6.34 -18.20
CA TYR A 89 -8.91 -7.10 -19.02
C TYR A 89 -10.32 -6.49 -19.13
N ARG A 90 -10.75 -5.65 -18.18
CA ARG A 90 -12.11 -5.08 -18.21
C ARG A 90 -12.35 -4.23 -19.46
N TRP A 91 -11.33 -3.49 -19.92
CA TRP A 91 -11.45 -2.64 -21.09
C TRP A 91 -11.48 -3.46 -22.38
N GLU A 92 -10.63 -4.49 -22.49
CA GLU A 92 -10.57 -5.40 -23.63
C GLU A 92 -11.88 -6.18 -23.80
N ILE A 93 -12.49 -6.61 -22.70
CA ILE A 93 -13.79 -7.29 -22.71
C ILE A 93 -14.88 -6.36 -23.24
N LEU A 94 -14.93 -5.11 -22.76
CA LEU A 94 -15.92 -4.12 -23.22
C LEU A 94 -15.77 -3.81 -24.71
N LEU A 95 -14.54 -3.63 -25.19
CA LEU A 95 -14.26 -3.42 -26.61
C LEU A 95 -14.72 -4.62 -27.45
N THR A 96 -14.41 -5.84 -27.00
CA THR A 96 -14.77 -7.08 -27.71
C THR A 96 -16.28 -7.26 -27.80
N PHE A 97 -17.02 -7.04 -26.72
CA PHE A 97 -18.48 -7.12 -26.78
C PHE A 97 -19.07 -6.05 -27.70
N THR A 98 -18.54 -4.82 -27.64
CA THR A 98 -19.03 -3.71 -28.47
C THR A 98 -18.82 -3.99 -29.95
N THR A 99 -17.66 -4.53 -30.35
CA THR A 99 -17.39 -4.89 -31.75
C THR A 99 -18.29 -6.03 -32.24
N ILE A 100 -18.51 -7.06 -31.41
CA ILE A 100 -19.42 -8.16 -31.73
C ILE A 100 -20.85 -7.64 -31.92
N PHE A 101 -21.36 -6.82 -30.99
CA PHE A 101 -22.71 -6.26 -31.11
C PHE A 101 -22.87 -5.33 -32.31
N ALA A 102 -21.85 -4.51 -32.61
CA ALA A 102 -21.87 -3.66 -33.79
C ALA A 102 -21.93 -4.48 -35.08
N ALA A 103 -21.11 -5.53 -35.20
CA ALA A 103 -21.13 -6.43 -36.34
C ALA A 103 -22.50 -7.12 -36.51
N LEU A 104 -23.04 -7.68 -35.43
CA LEU A 104 -24.36 -8.32 -35.43
C LEU A 104 -25.49 -7.36 -35.82
N SER A 105 -25.44 -6.11 -35.35
CA SER A 105 -26.43 -5.08 -35.68
C SER A 105 -26.41 -4.75 -37.18
N ILE A 106 -25.22 -4.54 -37.76
CA ILE A 106 -25.05 -4.25 -39.18
C ILE A 106 -25.53 -5.44 -40.02
N THR A 107 -25.08 -6.66 -39.69
CA THR A 107 -25.48 -7.87 -40.41
C THR A 107 -26.99 -8.10 -40.32
N GLY A 108 -27.58 -7.99 -39.13
CA GLY A 108 -29.02 -8.14 -38.94
C GLY A 108 -29.84 -7.12 -39.74
N THR A 109 -29.42 -5.86 -39.72
CA THR A 109 -30.07 -4.79 -40.50
C THR A 109 -29.96 -5.04 -42.00
N GLY A 110 -28.78 -5.44 -42.48
CA GLY A 110 -28.57 -5.81 -43.89
C GLY A 110 -29.43 -6.99 -44.34
N LEU A 111 -29.55 -8.03 -43.52
CA LEU A 111 -30.37 -9.21 -43.81
C LEU A 111 -31.87 -8.84 -43.93
N LEU A 112 -32.36 -7.99 -43.02
CA LEU A 112 -33.74 -7.51 -43.03
C LEU A 112 -34.06 -6.70 -44.29
N LEU A 113 -33.13 -5.85 -44.72
CA LEU A 113 -33.29 -5.06 -45.95
C LEU A 113 -33.24 -5.92 -47.20
N TRP A 114 -32.36 -6.94 -47.25
CA TRP A 114 -32.33 -7.89 -48.36
C TRP A 114 -33.64 -8.68 -48.45
N LYS A 115 -34.15 -9.21 -47.33
CA LYS A 115 -35.41 -9.98 -47.34
C LYS A 115 -36.63 -9.15 -47.80
N ARG A 116 -36.57 -7.83 -47.69
CA ARG A 116 -37.63 -6.91 -48.16
C ARG A 116 -37.59 -6.63 -49.66
N LYS A 117 -36.50 -7.01 -50.33
CA LYS A 117 -36.31 -6.87 -51.78
C LYS A 117 -36.75 -8.13 -52.50
#